data_AF-A0A935VF51-F1
#
_entry.id   AF-A0A935VF51-F1
#
_cell.length_a   1.000
_cell.length_b   1.000
_cell.length_c   1.000
_cell.angle_alpha   90.00
_cell.angle_beta   90.00
_cell.angle_gamma   90.00
#
_symmetry.space_group_name_H-M   'P 1'
#
loop_
_entity.id
_entity.type
_entity.pdbx_description
1 polymer ?
#
loop_
_entity_poly.entity_id
_entity_poly.type
_entity_poly.pdbx_seq_one_letter_code
_entity_poly.pdbx_strand_id
1 'polypeptide(L)'
;MKQLIFLPVIFVLSYILQLFLPWWIIALICYGVCFILRVNKFYAFTGSLLAIFFLWVVKAYFADQNFDAPMSALLGGLFGNVSTSAVFFLTGLVGGMVAGLSGLLGSWSVTLFQQK
;
A
#
# COMPACT_ATOMS: atom_id res chain seq x y z
N MET A 1 -3.16 1.05 -21.59
CA MET A 1 -3.86 2.16 -20.92
C MET A 1 -4.72 1.71 -19.72
N LYS A 2 -5.62 0.71 -19.83
CA LYS A 2 -6.43 0.22 -18.69
C LYS A 2 -5.62 -0.20 -17.44
N GLN A 3 -4.43 -0.77 -17.65
CA GLN A 3 -3.56 -1.25 -16.57
C GLN A 3 -2.87 -0.12 -15.76
N LEU A 4 -2.95 1.16 -16.15
CA LEU A 4 -2.37 2.25 -15.35
C LEU A 4 -3.43 3.02 -14.56
N ILE A 5 -4.70 2.91 -14.95
CA ILE A 5 -5.82 3.65 -14.34
C ILE A 5 -6.12 3.14 -12.93
N PHE A 6 -5.85 1.87 -12.64
CA PHE A 6 -6.16 1.30 -11.32
C PHE A 6 -5.25 1.86 -10.21
N LEU A 7 -4.05 2.32 -10.54
CA LEU A 7 -3.07 2.84 -9.56
C LEU A 7 -3.60 4.09 -8.84
N PRO A 8 -4.01 5.18 -9.53
CA PRO A 8 -4.60 6.33 -8.86
C PRO A 8 -5.92 5.99 -8.15
N VAL A 9 -6.69 5.00 -8.63
CA VAL A 9 -7.90 4.52 -7.94
C VAL A 9 -7.55 3.90 -6.59
N ILE A 10 -6.57 2.99 -6.53
CA ILE A 10 -6.11 2.40 -5.26
C ILE A 10 -5.58 3.50 -4.33
N PHE A 11 -4.79 4.42 -4.86
CA PHE A 11 -4.20 5.51 -4.07
C PHE A 11 -5.28 6.37 -3.41
N VAL A 12 -6.20 6.92 -4.20
CA VAL A 12 -7.25 7.82 -3.71
C VAL A 12 -8.23 7.07 -2.79
N LEU A 13 -8.68 5.88 -3.20
CA LEU A 13 -9.65 5.12 -2.43
C LEU A 13 -9.05 4.67 -1.09
N SER A 14 -7.80 4.21 -1.08
CA SER A 14 -7.12 3.82 0.16
C SER A 14 -6.86 5.02 1.06
N TYR A 15 -6.51 6.19 0.50
CA TYR A 15 -6.32 7.40 1.30
C TYR A 15 -7.62 7.79 2.01
N ILE A 16 -8.73 7.86 1.28
CA ILE A 16 -10.04 8.26 1.83
C ILE A 16 -10.53 7.25 2.87
N LEU A 17 -10.51 5.95 2.55
CA LEU A 17 -11.06 4.93 3.45
C LEU A 17 -10.23 4.80 4.74
N GLN A 18 -8.91 4.97 4.68
CA GLN A 18 -8.06 4.96 5.88
C GLN A 18 -8.32 6.12 6.85
N LEU A 19 -9.05 7.17 6.45
CA LEU A 19 -9.45 8.23 7.37
C LEU A 19 -10.54 7.77 8.35
N PHE A 20 -11.34 6.78 7.95
CA PHE A 20 -12.48 6.29 8.73
C PHE A 20 -12.28 4.84 9.23
N LEU A 21 -11.51 4.05 8.50
CA LEU A 21 -11.29 2.62 8.75
C LEU A 21 -9.85 2.35 9.16
N PRO A 22 -9.59 1.24 9.88
CA PRO A 22 -8.23 0.84 10.20
C PRO A 22 -7.43 0.46 8.95
N TRP A 23 -6.12 0.51 9.08
CA TRP A 23 -5.17 0.37 7.97
C TRP A 23 -5.30 -0.94 7.16
N TRP A 24 -5.84 -2.01 7.75
CA TRP A 24 -6.07 -3.29 7.06
C TRP A 24 -7.04 -3.18 5.88
N ILE A 25 -7.79 -2.09 5.76
CA ILE A 25 -8.75 -1.85 4.67
C ILE A 25 -8.07 -1.84 3.29
N ILE A 26 -6.77 -1.52 3.25
CA ILE A 26 -5.96 -1.55 2.03
C ILE A 26 -6.02 -2.91 1.35
N ALA A 27 -5.99 -4.00 2.13
CA ALA A 27 -6.02 -5.35 1.57
C ALA A 27 -7.32 -5.60 0.80
N LEU A 28 -8.46 -5.22 1.38
CA LEU A 28 -9.77 -5.36 0.77
C LEU A 28 -9.92 -4.47 -0.47
N ILE A 29 -9.40 -3.24 -0.42
CA ILE A 29 -9.42 -2.29 -1.55
C ILE A 29 -8.60 -2.83 -2.72
N CYS A 30 -7.33 -3.20 -2.49
CA CYS A 30 -6.45 -3.70 -3.54
C CYS A 30 -6.99 -5.00 -4.15
N TYR A 31 -7.50 -5.92 -3.32
CA TYR A 31 -8.16 -7.13 -3.80
C TYR A 31 -9.36 -6.79 -4.70
N GLY A 32 -10.30 -5.97 -4.21
CA GLY A 32 -11.52 -5.63 -4.93
C GLY A 32 -11.26 -4.90 -6.24
N VAL A 33 -10.37 -3.90 -6.24
CA VAL A 33 -10.03 -3.12 -7.44
C VAL A 33 -9.36 -4.00 -8.50
N CYS A 34 -8.38 -4.83 -8.12
CA CYS A 34 -7.71 -5.73 -9.07
C CYS A 34 -8.64 -6.82 -9.60
N PHE A 35 -9.57 -7.31 -8.76
CA PHE A 35 -10.59 -8.27 -9.16
C PHE A 35 -11.58 -7.69 -10.18
N ILE A 36 -12.15 -6.51 -9.91
CA ILE A 36 -13.15 -5.87 -10.78
C ILE A 36 -12.54 -5.43 -12.11
N LEU A 37 -11.35 -4.81 -12.07
CA LEU A 37 -10.70 -4.26 -13.27
C LEU A 37 -9.93 -5.32 -14.08
N ARG A 38 -9.89 -6.58 -13.60
CA ARG A 38 -9.21 -7.70 -14.26
C ARG A 38 -7.77 -7.35 -14.66
N VAL A 39 -7.02 -6.80 -13.71
CA VAL A 39 -5.64 -6.37 -13.92
C VAL A 39 -4.75 -7.60 -14.09
N ASN A 40 -3.74 -7.52 -14.96
CA ASN A 40 -2.78 -8.62 -15.14
C ASN A 40 -1.95 -8.79 -13.85
N LYS A 41 -1.67 -10.05 -13.47
CA LYS A 41 -1.05 -10.46 -12.20
C LYS A 41 0.21 -9.65 -11.85
N PHE A 42 1.11 -9.46 -12.81
CA PHE A 42 2.35 -8.70 -12.60
C PHE A 42 2.08 -7.23 -12.28
N TYR A 43 1.18 -6.60 -13.03
CA TYR A 43 0.79 -5.21 -12.80
C TYR A 43 -0.01 -5.05 -11.50
N ALA A 44 -0.89 -6.00 -11.18
CA ALA A 44 -1.67 -5.98 -9.95
C ALA A 44 -0.79 -6.00 -8.70
N PHE A 45 0.25 -6.83 -8.68
CA PHE A 45 1.22 -6.84 -7.59
C PHE A 45 2.02 -5.53 -7.54
N THR A 46 2.74 -5.21 -8.61
CA THR A 46 3.67 -4.06 -8.64
C THR A 46 2.96 -2.72 -8.48
N GLY A 47 1.82 -2.52 -9.14
CA GLY A 47 1.08 -1.27 -9.05
C GLY A 47 0.36 -1.08 -7.71
N SER A 48 -0.20 -2.14 -7.11
CA SER A 48 -0.78 -2.04 -5.75
C SER A 48 0.30 -1.79 -4.70
N LEU A 49 1.46 -2.46 -4.85
CA LEU A 49 2.62 -2.25 -3.99
C LEU A 49 3.11 -0.80 -4.08
N LEU A 50 3.36 -0.29 -5.28
CA LEU A 50 3.87 1.07 -5.47
C LEU A 50 2.85 2.12 -5.01
N ALA A 51 1.56 1.95 -5.31
CA ALA A 51 0.52 2.88 -4.89
C ALA A 51 0.51 3.08 -3.36
N ILE A 52 0.50 1.98 -2.62
CA ILE A 52 0.42 2.04 -1.15
C ILE A 52 1.77 2.35 -0.52
N PHE A 53 2.87 1.89 -1.11
CA PHE A 53 4.22 2.25 -0.67
C PHE A 53 4.40 3.77 -0.63
N PHE A 54 4.12 4.46 -1.74
CA PHE A 54 4.25 5.92 -1.78
C PHE A 54 3.25 6.60 -0.85
N LEU A 55 2.01 6.12 -0.78
CA LEU A 55 1.00 6.67 0.14
C LEU A 55 1.49 6.61 1.59
N TRP A 56 2.04 5.47 2.02
CA TRP A 56 2.50 5.28 3.39
C TRP A 56 3.81 6.00 3.70
N VAL A 57 4.76 6.06 2.76
CA VAL A 57 5.98 6.86 2.94
C VAL A 57 5.62 8.33 3.14
N VAL A 58 4.75 8.88 2.28
CA VAL A 58 4.31 10.28 2.38
C VAL A 58 3.55 10.52 3.69
N LYS A 59 2.61 9.62 4.05
CA LYS A 59 1.89 9.73 5.32
C LYS A 59 2.82 9.65 6.54
N ALA A 60 3.79 8.75 6.54
CA ALA A 60 4.75 8.59 7.64
C ALA A 60 5.62 9.84 7.79
N TYR A 61 6.09 10.40 6.67
CA TYR A 61 6.86 11.64 6.67
C TYR A 61 6.08 12.82 7.27
N PHE A 62 4.82 13.01 6.85
CA PHE A 62 3.99 14.08 7.42
C PHE A 62 3.61 13.82 8.88
N ALA A 63 3.34 12.56 9.25
CA ALA A 63 3.02 12.21 10.63
C ALA A 63 4.20 12.52 11.57
N ASP A 64 5.43 12.23 11.16
CA ASP A 64 6.63 12.44 11.96
C ASP A 64 6.88 13.91 12.31
N GLN A 65 6.44 14.84 11.44
CA GLN A 65 6.58 16.29 11.68
C GLN A 65 5.62 16.85 12.72
N ASN A 66 4.57 16.12 13.09
CA ASN A 66 3.58 16.61 14.06
C ASN A 66 4.00 16.37 15.52
N PHE A 67 5.15 15.76 15.76
CA PHE A 67 5.64 15.45 17.09
C PHE A 67 6.81 16.37 17.48
N ASP A 68 6.89 16.76 18.76
CA ASP A 68 8.00 17.56 19.31
C ASP A 68 9.35 16.83 19.22
N ALA A 69 9.32 15.50 19.34
CA ALA A 69 10.46 14.63 19.11
C ALA A 69 10.16 13.69 17.93
N PRO A 70 11.04 13.58 16.91
CA PRO A 70 10.80 12.73 15.76
C PRO A 70 10.65 11.26 16.19
N MET A 71 9.47 10.70 15.98
CA MET A 71 9.19 9.32 16.36
C MET A 71 10.01 8.35 15.52
N SER A 72 10.33 8.73 14.28
CA SER A 72 11.27 8.05 13.40
C SER A 72 12.68 7.93 13.98
N ALA A 73 13.16 8.93 14.73
CA ALA A 73 14.48 8.89 15.36
C ALA A 73 14.49 7.95 16.57
N LEU A 74 13.41 7.95 17.36
CA LEU A 74 13.22 7.01 18.46
C LEU A 74 13.15 5.56 17.96
N LEU A 75 12.33 5.31 16.94
CA LEU A 75 12.26 4.01 16.27
C LEU A 75 13.62 3.62 15.68
N GLY A 76 14.31 4.55 15.01
CA GLY A 76 15.65 4.34 14.48
C GLY A 76 16.64 3.86 15.55
N GLY A 77 16.63 4.48 16.73
CA GLY A 77 17.44 4.06 17.87
C GLY A 77 17.11 2.66 18.36
N LEU A 78 15.81 2.32 18.47
CA LEU A 78 15.35 1.00 18.90
C LEU A 78 15.70 -0.12 17.89
N PHE A 79 15.69 0.19 16.59
CA PHE A 79 16.02 -0.76 15.53
C PHE A 79 17.53 -0.87 15.24
N GLY A 80 18.39 -0.41 16.14
CA GLY A 80 19.84 -0.52 16.00
C GLY A 80 20.48 0.65 15.25
N ASN A 81 20.04 1.87 15.52
CA ASN A 81 20.51 3.12 14.88
C ASN A 81 20.28 3.17 13.36
N VAL A 82 19.09 2.78 12.93
CA VAL A 82 18.68 2.94 11.52
C VAL A 82 18.31 4.41 11.26
N SER A 83 18.60 4.91 10.07
CA SER A 83 18.25 6.29 9.70
C SER A 83 16.73 6.51 9.67
N THR A 84 16.29 7.73 9.99
CA THR A 84 14.89 8.18 9.85
C THR A 84 14.30 7.84 8.48
N SER A 85 15.07 8.05 7.41
CA SER A 85 14.66 7.71 6.04
C SER A 85 14.38 6.21 5.84
N ALA A 86 15.18 5.34 6.47
CA ALA A 86 14.97 3.91 6.41
C ALA A 86 13.71 3.48 7.17
N VAL A 87 13.37 4.15 8.28
CA VAL A 87 12.11 3.90 9.01
C VAL A 87 10.90 4.21 8.13
N PHE A 88 10.91 5.31 7.38
CA PHE A 88 9.84 5.63 6.43
C PHE A 88 9.76 4.62 5.30
N PHE A 89 10.90 4.23 4.74
CA PHE A 89 10.97 3.22 3.69
C PHE A 89 10.40 1.88 4.15
N LEU A 90 10.80 1.41 5.34
CA LEU A 90 10.28 0.18 5.94
C LEU A 90 8.78 0.25 6.20
N THR A 91 8.29 1.38 6.70
CA THR A 91 6.85 1.63 6.89
C THR A 91 6.10 1.50 5.57
N GLY A 92 6.57 2.19 4.53
CA GLY A 92 6.03 2.07 3.18
C GLY A 92 6.06 0.64 2.65
N LEU A 93 7.16 -0.09 2.87
CA LEU A 93 7.34 -1.45 2.39
C LEU A 93 6.35 -2.42 3.04
N VAL A 94 6.09 -2.28 4.35
CA VAL A 94 5.09 -3.09 5.06
C VAL A 94 3.70 -2.87 4.45
N GLY A 95 3.26 -1.63 4.29
CA GLY A 95 1.97 -1.33 3.66
C GLY A 95 1.90 -1.79 2.20
N GLY A 96 2.96 -1.53 1.43
CA GLY A 96 3.08 -1.91 0.02
C GLY A 96 3.08 -3.43 -0.19
N MET A 97 3.73 -4.20 0.66
CA MET A 97 3.72 -5.67 0.58
C MET A 97 2.32 -6.24 0.80
N VAL A 98 1.61 -5.78 1.83
CA VAL A 98 0.22 -6.19 2.11
C VAL A 98 -0.68 -5.85 0.92
N ALA A 99 -0.53 -4.66 0.35
CA ALA A 99 -1.27 -4.21 -0.83
C ALA A 99 -0.96 -5.04 -2.08
N GLY A 100 0.32 -5.27 -2.36
CA GLY A 100 0.80 -6.04 -3.51
C GLY A 100 0.27 -7.46 -3.50
N LEU A 101 0.40 -8.16 -2.37
CA LEU A 101 -0.10 -9.53 -2.21
C LEU A 101 -1.62 -9.60 -2.33
N SER A 102 -2.34 -8.62 -1.77
CA SER A 102 -3.80 -8.55 -1.86
C SER A 102 -4.29 -8.29 -3.28
N GLY A 103 -3.62 -7.38 -4.02
CA GLY A 103 -3.92 -7.13 -5.43
C GLY A 103 -3.66 -8.36 -6.31
N LEU A 104 -2.56 -9.08 -6.05
CA LEU A 104 -2.25 -10.34 -6.74
C LEU A 104 -3.34 -11.40 -6.51
N LEU A 105 -3.81 -11.54 -5.27
CA LEU A 105 -4.91 -12.44 -4.90
C LEU A 105 -6.21 -12.09 -5.67
N GLY A 106 -6.50 -10.79 -5.82
CA GLY A 106 -7.64 -10.30 -6.60
C GLY A 106 -7.56 -10.74 -8.07
N SER A 107 -6.41 -10.54 -8.70
CA SER A 107 -6.18 -10.98 -10.09
C SER A 107 -6.21 -12.50 -10.26
N TRP A 108 -5.72 -13.27 -9.29
CA TRP A 108 -5.81 -14.74 -9.33
C TRP A 108 -7.25 -15.23 -9.25
N SER A 109 -8.05 -14.60 -8.39
CA SER A 109 -9.48 -14.91 -8.24
C SER A 109 -10.22 -14.76 -9.57
N VAL A 110 -9.91 -13.73 -10.37
CA VAL A 110 -10.50 -13.56 -11.72
C VAL A 110 -10.23 -14.77 -12.62
N THR A 111 -9.01 -15.31 -12.61
CA THR A 111 -8.66 -16.48 -13.43
C THR A 111 -9.46 -17.70 -13.01
N LEU A 112 -9.66 -17.91 -11.71
CA LEU A 112 -10.43 -19.03 -11.17
C LEU A 112 -11.91 -18.99 -11.61
N PHE A 113 -12.52 -17.81 -11.63
CA PHE A 113 -13.92 -17.66 -12.04
C PHE A 113 -14.13 -17.74 -13.56
N GLN A 114 -13.09 -17.55 -14.37
CA GLN A 114 -13.18 -17.68 -15.83
C GLN A 114 -12.97 -19.11 -16.35
N GLN A 115 -12.51 -20.03 -15.51
CA GLN A 115 -12.32 -21.44 -15.86
C GLN A 115 -13.56 -22.31 -15.65
N LYS A 116 -14.66 -21.74 -15.13
CA LYS A 116 -15.98 -22.38 -15.07
C LYS A 116 -16.85 -21.91 -16.21
#